data_AF-A0A5E4RDZ1-F1
#
_entry.id   AF-A0A5E4RDZ1-F1
#
_cell.length_a   1.000
_cell.length_b   1.000
_cell.length_c   1.000
_cell.angle_alpha   90.00
_cell.angle_beta   90.00
_cell.angle_gamma   90.00
#
_symmetry.space_group_name_H-M   'P 1'
#
loop_
_entity.id
_entity.type
_entity.pdbx_description
1 polymer ?
#
loop_
_entity_poly.entity_id
_entity_poly.type
_entity_poly.pdbx_seq_one_letter_code
_entity_poly.pdbx_strand_id
1 'polypeptide(L)'
;MPSAPEFLAYDEGLISACEKVLEKHWRKGKGIKIERKPKGGMIGTFYCLLDRYQTAGTLIETRANEKLPLPVAAIHPFIVPDSFYFGLRLRFDHKYESTFAMTSVSVSIFAGKELSPIVRAEWDLRDIGSSRHAQPHWHLLGLDFLDRPNDSFGATGSADERPKEFSTAKVASRTEIERIHFATNAAWQAGSPTTVQHPFLEKAQLINWLGGLAEYMSEQLTLVASKGPAPVTNEPAIAEFMPAR
;
A
#
# COMPACT_ATOMS: atom_id res chain seq x y z
N MET A 1 26.18 29.81 4.07
CA MET A 1 25.08 28.97 4.62
C MET A 1 25.22 27.59 4.02
N PRO A 2 25.08 26.49 4.78
CA PRO A 2 25.01 25.16 4.16
C PRO A 2 23.81 25.13 3.19
N SER A 3 24.03 24.60 1.98
CA SER A 3 22.97 24.41 0.99
C SER A 3 21.87 23.53 1.58
N ALA A 4 20.61 23.83 1.26
CA ALA A 4 19.48 23.00 1.68
C ALA A 4 19.69 21.55 1.18
N PRO A 5 19.24 20.54 1.95
CA PRO A 5 19.34 19.15 1.51
C PRO A 5 18.55 18.94 0.21
N GLU A 6 19.20 18.35 -0.79
CA GLU A 6 18.60 18.07 -2.10
C GLU A 6 17.72 16.80 -2.08
N PHE A 7 17.69 16.08 -0.95
CA PHE A 7 16.95 14.83 -0.81
C PHE A 7 16.62 14.53 0.65
N LEU A 8 15.54 13.76 0.87
CA LEU A 8 15.23 13.19 2.18
C LEU A 8 16.15 12.00 2.48
N ALA A 9 17.02 12.13 3.48
CA ALA A 9 17.95 11.06 3.87
C ALA A 9 17.25 9.96 4.69
N TYR A 10 17.80 8.74 4.64
CA TYR A 10 17.47 7.68 5.57
C TYR A 10 17.90 8.06 6.99
N ASP A 11 16.98 7.96 7.94
CA ASP A 11 17.27 7.92 9.36
C ASP A 11 16.27 7.02 10.11
N GLU A 12 16.69 6.45 11.24
CA GLU A 12 15.85 5.58 12.07
C GLU A 12 14.59 6.29 12.58
N GLY A 13 14.68 7.60 12.82
CA GLY A 13 13.58 8.44 13.23
C GLY A 13 12.54 8.63 12.13
N LEU A 14 12.94 8.72 10.87
CA LEU A 14 12.04 8.76 9.70
C LEU A 14 11.18 7.50 9.67
N ILE A 15 11.83 6.33 9.71
CA ILE A 15 11.11 5.05 9.65
C ILE A 15 10.17 4.90 10.85
N SER A 16 10.65 5.25 12.05
CA SER A 16 9.83 5.20 13.28
C SER A 16 8.64 6.17 13.23
N ALA A 17 8.75 7.29 12.50
CA ALA A 17 7.64 8.21 12.31
C ALA A 17 6.60 7.64 11.32
N CYS A 18 7.04 6.98 10.25
CA CYS A 18 6.13 6.26 9.34
C CYS A 18 5.34 5.17 10.08
N GLU A 19 6.00 4.40 10.95
CA GLU A 19 5.33 3.40 11.81
C GLU A 19 4.22 4.03 12.65
N LYS A 20 4.51 5.15 13.33
CA LYS A 20 3.52 5.85 14.18
C LYS A 20 2.32 6.36 13.37
N VAL A 21 2.55 6.86 12.16
CA VAL A 21 1.47 7.31 11.26
C VAL A 21 0.57 6.12 10.90
N LEU A 22 1.15 5.01 10.45
CA LEU A 22 0.37 3.84 10.04
C LEU A 22 -0.34 3.19 11.21
N GLU A 23 0.28 3.15 12.39
CA GLU A 23 -0.35 2.66 13.62
C GLU A 23 -1.55 3.53 14.01
N LYS A 24 -1.38 4.87 13.96
CA LYS A 24 -2.46 5.80 14.25
C LYS A 24 -3.66 5.63 13.30
N HIS A 25 -3.40 5.50 12.00
CA HIS A 25 -4.45 5.59 10.98
C HIS A 25 -5.01 4.22 10.52
N TRP A 26 -4.19 3.18 10.44
CA TRP A 26 -4.56 1.88 9.86
C TRP A 26 -4.41 0.68 10.79
N ARG A 27 -3.66 0.79 11.89
CA ARG A 27 -3.51 -0.31 12.86
C ARG A 27 -3.61 0.14 14.31
N LYS A 28 -4.68 0.86 14.62
CA LYS A 28 -4.94 1.38 15.97
C LYS A 28 -4.85 0.27 17.02
N GLY A 29 -3.87 0.37 17.92
CA GLY A 29 -3.65 -0.58 19.01
C GLY A 29 -2.93 -1.88 18.62
N LYS A 30 -2.45 -2.01 17.38
CA LYS A 30 -1.56 -3.11 16.97
C LYS A 30 -0.31 -2.50 16.35
N GLY A 31 0.85 -2.79 16.96
CA GLY A 31 2.13 -2.30 16.46
C GLY A 31 2.33 -2.63 14.97
N ILE A 32 2.94 -1.70 14.26
CA ILE A 32 3.53 -1.92 12.93
C ILE A 32 5.02 -1.76 13.08
N LYS A 33 5.76 -2.68 12.48
CA LYS A 33 7.19 -2.52 12.25
C LYS A 33 7.49 -2.47 10.77
N ILE A 34 8.44 -1.60 10.43
CA ILE A 34 9.03 -1.47 9.11
C ILE A 34 10.47 -1.99 9.19
N GLU A 35 10.90 -2.78 8.23
CA GLU A 35 12.28 -3.24 8.14
C GLU A 35 13.24 -2.04 8.04
N ARG A 36 14.34 -2.11 8.79
CA ARG A 36 15.37 -1.07 8.77
C ARG A 36 16.42 -1.38 7.71
N LYS A 37 17.30 -0.41 7.45
CA LYS A 37 18.47 -0.60 6.58
C LYS A 37 19.25 -1.86 7.00
N PRO A 38 19.65 -2.73 6.05
CA PRO A 38 20.46 -3.91 6.35
C PRO A 38 21.78 -3.56 7.07
N LYS A 39 22.20 -4.42 8.00
CA LYS A 39 23.50 -4.30 8.68
C LYS A 39 24.61 -4.70 7.71
N GLY A 40 25.56 -3.80 7.49
CA GLY A 40 26.65 -3.94 6.51
C GLY A 40 26.54 -2.88 5.42
N GLY A 41 27.58 -2.08 5.24
CA GLY A 41 27.61 -0.94 4.31
C GLY A 41 27.49 -1.37 2.85
N MET A 42 26.29 -1.73 2.40
CA MET A 42 26.03 -1.96 0.99
C MET A 42 25.98 -0.63 0.26
N ILE A 43 26.92 -0.44 -0.66
CA ILE A 43 26.75 0.48 -1.77
C ILE A 43 25.62 -0.09 -2.63
N GLY A 44 24.59 0.71 -2.90
CA GLY A 44 23.45 0.30 -3.73
C GLY A 44 22.09 0.73 -3.18
N THR A 45 21.07 -0.05 -3.53
CA THR A 45 19.67 0.19 -3.18
C THR A 45 19.24 -0.73 -2.05
N PHE A 46 18.41 -0.23 -1.13
CA PHE A 46 17.64 -1.10 -0.24
C PHE A 46 16.19 -0.62 -0.11
N TYR A 47 15.36 -1.50 0.45
CA TYR A 47 13.96 -1.22 0.71
C TYR A 47 13.67 -1.35 2.20
N CYS A 48 12.84 -0.44 2.71
CA CYS A 48 12.18 -0.60 3.99
C CYS A 48 10.73 -1.02 3.72
N LEU A 49 10.41 -2.27 4.07
CA LEU A 49 9.11 -2.91 3.87
C LEU A 49 8.40 -3.11 5.22
N LEU A 50 7.13 -3.52 5.24
CA LEU A 50 6.52 -3.98 6.48
C LEU A 50 7.25 -5.23 7.00
N ASP A 51 7.45 -5.32 8.31
CA ASP A 51 8.04 -6.49 8.95
C ASP A 51 7.16 -7.72 8.71
N ARG A 52 7.71 -8.68 7.98
CA ARG A 52 7.03 -9.92 7.59
C ARG A 52 6.41 -10.68 8.76
N TYR A 53 7.02 -10.62 9.95
CA TYR A 53 6.51 -11.32 11.13
C TYR A 53 5.25 -10.66 11.72
N GLN A 54 4.89 -9.46 11.27
CA GLN A 54 3.71 -8.71 11.69
C GLN A 54 2.67 -8.56 10.57
N THR A 55 2.90 -9.21 9.43
CA THR A 55 2.05 -9.14 8.24
C THR A 55 1.11 -10.33 8.13
N ALA A 56 -0.01 -10.15 7.41
CA ALA A 56 -0.96 -11.22 7.13
C ALA A 56 -0.52 -12.13 5.97
N GLY A 57 0.43 -11.67 5.17
CA GLY A 57 0.98 -12.38 4.02
C GLY A 57 2.00 -11.52 3.27
N THR A 58 2.64 -12.11 2.26
CA THR A 58 3.57 -11.40 1.36
C THR A 58 3.16 -11.64 -0.08
N LEU A 59 2.96 -10.56 -0.83
CA LEU A 59 2.75 -10.59 -2.27
C LEU A 59 4.09 -10.46 -3.00
N ILE A 60 4.19 -10.99 -4.22
CA ILE A 60 5.37 -10.85 -5.07
C ILE A 60 5.00 -9.97 -6.27
N GLU A 61 5.57 -8.78 -6.34
CA GLU A 61 5.45 -7.89 -7.49
C GLU A 61 6.48 -8.28 -8.54
N THR A 62 6.02 -8.74 -9.72
CA THR A 62 6.90 -9.01 -10.85
C THR A 62 7.11 -7.73 -11.65
N ARG A 63 8.35 -7.30 -11.76
CA ARG A 63 8.80 -6.24 -12.69
C ARG A 63 9.67 -6.87 -13.77
N ALA A 64 9.90 -6.14 -14.87
CA ALA A 64 10.58 -6.63 -16.07
C ALA A 64 11.83 -7.50 -15.81
N ASN A 65 12.61 -7.21 -14.75
CA ASN A 65 13.81 -7.97 -14.40
C ASN A 65 13.92 -8.35 -12.91
N GLU A 66 12.87 -8.17 -12.11
CA GLU A 66 12.96 -8.38 -10.65
C GLU A 66 11.64 -8.88 -10.06
N LYS A 67 11.75 -9.78 -9.08
CA LYS A 67 10.63 -10.18 -8.22
C LYS A 67 10.79 -9.53 -6.87
N LEU A 68 9.89 -8.62 -6.55
CA LEU A 68 9.99 -7.80 -5.36
C LEU A 68 8.92 -8.23 -4.33
N PRO A 69 9.32 -8.68 -3.12
CA PRO A 69 8.35 -8.98 -2.08
C PRO A 69 7.65 -7.69 -1.61
N LEU A 70 6.40 -7.85 -1.20
CA LEU A 70 5.57 -6.82 -0.60
C LEU A 70 4.73 -7.45 0.53
N PRO A 71 5.26 -7.45 1.77
CA PRO A 71 4.49 -7.84 2.94
C PRO A 71 3.29 -6.91 3.14
N VAL A 72 2.13 -7.48 3.50
CA VAL A 72 0.86 -6.74 3.64
C VAL A 72 0.24 -6.89 5.03
N ALA A 73 -0.31 -5.81 5.56
CA ALA A 73 -1.00 -5.79 6.84
C ALA A 73 -2.46 -5.37 6.68
N ALA A 74 -3.33 -5.92 7.54
CA ALA A 74 -4.75 -5.56 7.54
C ALA A 74 -4.96 -4.10 8.01
N ILE A 75 -5.90 -3.41 7.37
CA ILE A 75 -6.37 -2.07 7.74
C ILE A 75 -7.54 -2.20 8.71
N HIS A 76 -7.40 -1.62 9.90
CA HIS A 76 -8.47 -1.47 10.89
C HIS A 76 -9.36 -0.23 10.61
N PRO A 77 -10.66 -0.25 10.95
CA PRO A 77 -11.40 -1.30 11.67
C PRO A 77 -12.03 -2.37 10.76
N PHE A 78 -11.67 -2.44 9.47
CA PHE A 78 -12.32 -3.30 8.47
C PHE A 78 -12.07 -4.81 8.64
N ILE A 79 -11.79 -5.29 9.86
CA ILE A 79 -11.61 -6.71 10.19
C ILE A 79 -12.97 -7.40 10.34
N VAL A 80 -13.67 -7.49 9.21
CA VAL A 80 -14.85 -8.32 8.97
C VAL A 80 -14.60 -9.08 7.65
N PRO A 81 -15.43 -10.08 7.26
CA PRO A 81 -15.24 -10.77 5.97
C PRO A 81 -15.13 -9.75 4.84
N ASP A 82 -14.12 -9.91 3.97
CA ASP A 82 -13.71 -8.95 2.91
C ASP A 82 -12.94 -7.70 3.39
N SER A 83 -11.98 -7.93 4.29
CA SER A 83 -11.08 -6.92 4.83
C SER A 83 -10.19 -6.24 3.77
N PHE A 84 -9.77 -5.01 4.06
CA PHE A 84 -8.75 -4.30 3.30
C PHE A 84 -7.37 -4.48 3.91
N TYR A 85 -6.35 -4.50 3.05
CA TYR A 85 -4.94 -4.66 3.42
C TYR A 85 -4.11 -3.58 2.73
N PHE A 86 -2.95 -3.29 3.30
CA PHE A 86 -1.98 -2.39 2.68
C PHE A 86 -0.58 -2.99 2.68
N GLY A 87 0.20 -2.65 1.66
CA GLY A 87 1.64 -2.83 1.60
C GLY A 87 2.34 -1.48 1.53
N LEU A 88 3.54 -1.38 2.10
CA LEU A 88 4.40 -0.19 2.05
C LEU A 88 5.76 -0.57 1.48
N ARG A 89 6.28 0.25 0.56
CA ARG A 89 7.66 0.17 0.09
C ARG A 89 8.30 1.55 0.14
N LEU A 90 9.36 1.70 0.92
CA LEU A 90 10.25 2.86 0.88
C LEU A 90 11.55 2.42 0.22
N ARG A 91 11.95 3.06 -0.88
CA ARG A 91 13.21 2.80 -1.58
C ARG A 91 14.24 3.84 -1.20
N PHE A 92 15.42 3.37 -0.84
CA PHE A 92 16.57 4.21 -0.56
C PHE A 92 17.73 3.82 -1.46
N ASP A 93 18.29 4.82 -2.15
CA ASP A 93 19.47 4.65 -3.01
C ASP A 93 20.67 5.35 -2.36
N HIS A 94 21.83 4.70 -2.42
CA HIS A 94 23.11 5.27 -1.98
C HIS A 94 23.42 6.56 -2.75
N LYS A 95 23.92 7.59 -2.04
CA LYS A 95 24.32 8.87 -2.65
C LYS A 95 25.81 9.15 -2.46
N TYR A 96 26.21 9.45 -1.23
CA TYR A 96 27.59 9.78 -0.89
C TYR A 96 27.96 9.18 0.46
N GLU A 97 29.19 8.68 0.59
CA GLU A 97 29.70 8.03 1.79
C GLU A 97 28.76 6.93 2.34
N SER A 98 28.15 7.15 3.51
CA SER A 98 27.21 6.24 4.16
C SER A 98 25.76 6.75 4.14
N THR A 99 25.49 7.77 3.33
CA THR A 99 24.19 8.44 3.23
C THR A 99 23.35 7.83 2.11
N PHE A 100 22.07 7.61 2.41
CA PHE A 100 21.10 7.04 1.49
C PHE A 100 19.92 7.99 1.35
N ALA A 101 19.55 8.31 0.12
CA ALA A 101 18.42 9.16 -0.19
C ALA A 101 17.17 8.31 -0.43
N MET A 102 16.03 8.73 0.12
CA MET A 102 14.75 8.19 -0.29
C MET A 102 14.48 8.62 -1.73
N THR A 103 14.33 7.64 -2.61
CA THR A 103 14.08 7.89 -4.04
C THR A 103 12.68 7.52 -4.44
N SER A 104 11.99 6.65 -3.70
CA SER A 104 10.59 6.32 -3.96
C SER A 104 9.87 5.89 -2.69
N VAL A 105 8.58 6.20 -2.62
CA VAL A 105 7.64 5.61 -1.68
C VAL A 105 6.41 5.14 -2.43
N SER A 106 5.94 3.93 -2.11
CA SER A 106 4.66 3.43 -2.60
C SER A 106 3.86 2.75 -1.51
N VAL A 107 2.54 2.95 -1.59
CA VAL A 107 1.55 2.34 -0.70
C VAL A 107 0.48 1.71 -1.56
N SER A 108 0.39 0.39 -1.49
CA SER A 108 -0.57 -0.41 -2.26
C SER A 108 -1.71 -0.86 -1.36
N ILE A 109 -2.95 -0.79 -1.84
CA ILE A 109 -4.15 -1.24 -1.15
C ILE A 109 -4.73 -2.46 -1.84
N PHE A 110 -5.16 -3.43 -1.04
CA PHE A 110 -5.70 -4.72 -1.48
C PHE A 110 -7.02 -5.02 -0.78
N ALA A 111 -7.88 -5.81 -1.40
CA ALA A 111 -9.16 -6.25 -0.83
C ALA A 111 -9.28 -7.78 -0.80
N GLY A 112 -10.03 -8.24 0.20
CA GLY A 112 -10.47 -9.62 0.30
C GLY A 112 -9.38 -10.60 0.70
N LYS A 113 -9.78 -11.85 0.92
CA LYS A 113 -8.90 -12.94 1.37
C LYS A 113 -7.78 -13.26 0.37
N GLU A 114 -8.03 -12.99 -0.91
CA GLU A 114 -7.10 -13.23 -2.01
C GLU A 114 -6.19 -12.01 -2.28
N LEU A 115 -6.27 -10.94 -1.46
CA LEU A 115 -5.44 -9.75 -1.56
C LEU A 115 -5.44 -9.14 -2.97
N SER A 116 -6.63 -8.96 -3.55
CA SER A 116 -6.77 -8.38 -4.90
C SER A 116 -6.32 -6.92 -4.89
N PRO A 117 -5.36 -6.52 -5.76
CA PRO A 117 -4.86 -5.15 -5.79
C PRO A 117 -5.94 -4.19 -6.27
N ILE A 118 -6.05 -3.04 -5.62
CA ILE A 118 -7.05 -2.01 -5.93
C ILE A 118 -6.35 -0.77 -6.49
N VAL A 119 -5.42 -0.22 -5.71
CA VAL A 119 -4.74 1.03 -6.04
C VAL A 119 -3.34 1.05 -5.45
N ARG A 120 -2.46 1.85 -6.04
CA ARG A 120 -1.16 2.19 -5.47
C ARG A 120 -0.94 3.69 -5.54
N ALA A 121 -0.77 4.32 -4.38
CA ALA A 121 -0.25 5.67 -4.31
C ALA A 121 1.28 5.62 -4.39
N GLU A 122 1.87 6.44 -5.25
CA GLU A 122 3.30 6.42 -5.51
C GLU A 122 3.88 7.84 -5.58
N TRP A 123 5.10 7.96 -5.09
CA TRP A 123 5.98 9.09 -5.31
C TRP A 123 7.36 8.59 -5.69
N ASP A 124 7.97 9.19 -6.72
CA ASP A 124 9.31 8.84 -7.18
C ASP A 124 10.12 10.10 -7.53
N LEU A 125 11.25 10.30 -6.84
CA LEU A 125 12.18 11.40 -7.07
C LEU A 125 12.85 11.32 -8.44
N ARG A 126 13.04 10.10 -8.97
CA ARG A 126 13.76 9.85 -10.23
C ARG A 126 12.95 10.33 -11.45
N ASP A 127 11.64 10.50 -11.26
CA ASP A 127 10.70 10.97 -12.27
C ASP A 127 10.53 12.48 -12.28
N ILE A 128 11.04 13.18 -11.26
CA ILE A 128 10.98 14.64 -11.16
C ILE A 128 11.94 15.26 -12.17
N GLY A 129 11.42 16.17 -13.01
CA GLY A 129 12.17 16.84 -14.07
C GLY A 129 12.44 16.01 -15.33
N SER A 130 12.41 14.67 -15.24
CA SER A 130 12.55 13.76 -16.38
C SER A 130 11.22 13.49 -17.10
N SER A 131 10.12 13.47 -16.35
CA SER A 131 8.75 13.38 -16.86
C SER A 131 7.97 14.66 -16.54
N ARG A 132 6.86 14.92 -17.24
CA ARG A 132 5.86 15.93 -16.82
C ARG A 132 4.75 15.33 -15.95
N HIS A 133 4.96 14.12 -15.43
CA HIS A 133 3.93 13.40 -14.67
C HIS A 133 3.82 14.00 -13.26
N ALA A 134 2.59 14.08 -12.76
CA ALA A 134 2.34 14.59 -11.42
C ALA A 134 2.94 13.65 -10.36
N GLN A 135 3.48 14.21 -9.29
CA GLN A 135 4.07 13.49 -8.16
C GLN A 135 3.65 14.19 -6.86
N PRO A 136 3.04 13.47 -5.90
CA PRO A 136 2.66 12.05 -5.93
C PRO A 136 1.50 11.76 -6.91
N HIS A 137 1.33 10.51 -7.31
CA HIS A 137 0.22 10.07 -8.17
C HIS A 137 -0.34 8.70 -7.77
N TRP A 138 -1.40 8.29 -8.46
CA TRP A 138 -2.13 7.05 -8.22
C TRP A 138 -2.04 6.14 -9.44
N HIS A 139 -1.81 4.87 -9.19
CA HIS A 139 -2.06 3.79 -10.13
C HIS A 139 -3.36 3.10 -9.75
N LEU A 140 -4.26 2.95 -10.71
CA LEU A 140 -5.40 2.05 -10.61
C LEU A 140 -4.92 0.65 -10.97
N LEU A 141 -4.94 -0.25 -9.99
CA LEU A 141 -4.48 -1.62 -10.15
C LEU A 141 -5.71 -2.52 -10.30
N GLY A 142 -5.64 -3.54 -11.15
CA GLY A 142 -6.81 -4.38 -11.40
C GLY A 142 -7.83 -3.77 -12.38
N LEU A 143 -7.43 -2.81 -13.21
CA LEU A 143 -8.17 -2.51 -14.45
C LEU A 143 -7.82 -3.49 -15.59
N ASP A 144 -6.71 -4.24 -15.46
CA ASP A 144 -6.29 -5.29 -16.40
C ASP A 144 -7.26 -6.50 -16.47
N PHE A 145 -8.30 -6.52 -15.64
CA PHE A 145 -9.44 -7.43 -15.82
C PHE A 145 -10.21 -7.17 -17.12
N LEU A 146 -10.03 -6.00 -17.76
CA LEU A 146 -10.75 -5.62 -18.97
C LEU A 146 -10.08 -6.08 -20.27
N ASP A 147 -8.77 -6.37 -20.30
CA ASP A 147 -8.03 -6.59 -21.57
C ASP A 147 -6.95 -7.71 -21.53
N ARG A 148 -7.29 -8.91 -21.04
CA ARG A 148 -6.57 -10.21 -21.29
C ARG A 148 -5.07 -10.31 -20.83
N PRO A 149 -4.35 -11.43 -21.06
CA PRO A 149 -4.21 -12.55 -20.14
C PRO A 149 -2.79 -12.76 -19.56
N ASN A 150 -1.88 -11.77 -19.60
CA ASN A 150 -0.44 -12.05 -19.42
C ASN A 150 0.32 -11.37 -18.28
N ASP A 151 -0.25 -10.44 -17.51
CA ASP A 151 0.44 -9.91 -16.33
C ASP A 151 0.01 -10.66 -15.07
N SER A 152 0.50 -11.89 -14.97
CA SER A 152 0.17 -12.81 -13.88
C SER A 152 1.07 -12.58 -12.66
N PHE A 153 0.45 -12.26 -11.52
CA PHE A 153 1.04 -12.46 -10.20
C PHE A 153 1.16 -13.96 -9.96
N GLY A 154 2.30 -14.56 -10.33
CA GLY A 154 2.56 -15.99 -10.17
C GLY A 154 3.10 -16.33 -8.78
N ALA A 155 2.46 -17.26 -8.07
CA ALA A 155 2.91 -17.78 -6.79
C ALA A 155 3.58 -19.15 -6.95
N THR A 156 4.79 -19.33 -6.40
CA THR A 156 5.44 -20.65 -6.29
C THR A 156 6.25 -20.77 -4.99
N GLY A 157 5.94 -21.81 -4.19
CA GLY A 157 6.74 -22.32 -3.06
C GLY A 157 5.91 -23.18 -2.09
N SER A 158 6.21 -24.49 -1.99
CA SER A 158 5.58 -25.50 -1.10
C SER A 158 6.14 -25.42 0.33
N ALA A 159 5.55 -25.91 1.43
CA ALA A 159 4.34 -26.68 1.75
C ALA A 159 3.87 -26.21 3.14
N ASP A 160 2.56 -26.24 3.42
CA ASP A 160 1.84 -25.66 4.58
C ASP A 160 1.49 -24.15 4.55
N GLU A 161 1.86 -23.45 3.48
CA GLU A 161 1.40 -22.09 3.15
C GLU A 161 0.96 -22.05 1.68
N ARG A 162 -0.12 -22.75 1.32
CA ARG A 162 -0.52 -22.85 -0.10
C ARG A 162 -1.08 -21.51 -0.62
N PRO A 163 -0.49 -20.93 -1.68
CA PRO A 163 -1.12 -19.86 -2.46
C PRO A 163 -2.36 -20.43 -3.15
N LYS A 164 -3.50 -19.79 -2.96
CA LYS A 164 -4.73 -20.17 -3.67
C LYS A 164 -4.64 -19.66 -5.10
N GLU A 165 -4.83 -20.56 -6.05
CA GLU A 165 -5.04 -20.20 -7.45
C GLU A 165 -6.22 -19.23 -7.55
N PHE A 166 -5.95 -18.08 -8.16
CA PHE A 166 -6.91 -16.99 -8.29
C PHE A 166 -8.01 -17.39 -9.28
N SER A 167 -9.21 -17.64 -8.76
CA SER A 167 -10.43 -17.73 -9.55
C SER A 167 -11.19 -16.42 -9.44
N THR A 168 -11.34 -15.72 -10.57
CA THR A 168 -12.11 -14.48 -10.75
C THR A 168 -13.60 -14.61 -10.46
N ALA A 169 -14.10 -15.80 -10.13
CA ALA A 169 -15.53 -16.08 -10.00
C ALA A 169 -16.18 -15.53 -8.71
N LYS A 170 -15.45 -14.87 -7.81
CA LYS A 170 -15.97 -14.48 -6.48
C LYS A 170 -15.69 -13.06 -6.00
N VAL A 171 -15.04 -12.19 -6.80
CA VAL A 171 -15.04 -10.76 -6.47
C VAL A 171 -16.41 -10.20 -6.84
N ALA A 172 -17.21 -9.82 -5.83
CA ALA A 172 -18.49 -9.18 -6.04
C ALA A 172 -18.32 -7.98 -7.00
N SER A 173 -19.32 -7.82 -7.87
CA SER A 173 -19.34 -6.99 -9.07
C SER A 173 -18.49 -5.71 -9.04
N ARG A 174 -17.70 -5.52 -10.11
CA ARG A 174 -17.19 -4.29 -10.77
C ARG A 174 -17.60 -2.91 -10.21
N THR A 175 -18.82 -2.78 -9.70
CA THR A 175 -19.51 -1.57 -9.24
C THR A 175 -18.94 -0.89 -8.00
N GLU A 176 -18.07 -1.54 -7.20
CA GLU A 176 -17.65 -1.00 -5.90
C GLU A 176 -16.26 -0.36 -5.88
N ILE A 177 -15.29 -0.88 -6.65
CA ILE A 177 -13.93 -0.31 -6.74
C ILE A 177 -13.94 1.03 -7.50
N GLU A 178 -14.78 1.17 -8.53
CA GLU A 178 -15.00 2.42 -9.28
C GLU A 178 -15.51 3.57 -8.38
N ARG A 179 -15.91 3.29 -7.13
CA ARG A 179 -16.39 4.29 -6.16
C ARG A 179 -15.27 4.91 -5.33
N ILE A 180 -14.03 4.43 -5.43
CA ILE A 180 -12.89 5.09 -4.80
C ILE A 180 -12.63 6.38 -5.58
N HIS A 181 -12.82 7.51 -4.91
CA HIS A 181 -12.43 8.79 -5.45
C HIS A 181 -10.97 9.02 -5.10
N PHE A 182 -10.24 9.68 -6.00
CA PHE A 182 -8.85 10.07 -5.75
C PHE A 182 -8.81 11.56 -5.48
N ALA A 183 -8.07 11.95 -4.44
CA ALA A 183 -7.76 13.35 -4.21
C ALA A 183 -6.96 13.87 -5.41
N THR A 184 -7.64 14.62 -6.28
CA THR A 184 -7.02 15.41 -7.34
C THR A 184 -6.51 16.69 -6.69
N ASN A 185 -5.24 16.74 -6.26
CA ASN A 185 -4.76 17.98 -5.65
C ASN A 185 -3.31 18.33 -6.00
N ALA A 186 -3.19 19.27 -6.94
CA ALA A 186 -2.38 20.45 -6.70
C ALA A 186 -3.38 21.55 -6.28
N ALA A 187 -3.08 22.32 -5.22
CA ALA A 187 -4.06 23.13 -4.48
C ALA A 187 -4.49 24.41 -5.24
N TRP A 188 -4.88 24.22 -6.50
CA TRP A 188 -5.27 25.21 -7.48
C TRP A 188 -6.48 26.02 -7.02
N GLN A 189 -7.43 25.36 -6.35
CA GLN A 189 -8.59 26.04 -5.74
C GLN A 189 -8.18 27.04 -4.64
N ALA A 190 -7.02 26.85 -4.03
CA ALA A 190 -6.43 27.76 -3.05
C ALA A 190 -5.34 28.67 -3.66
N GLY A 191 -5.26 28.76 -5.00
CA GLY A 191 -4.26 29.57 -5.71
C GLY A 191 -2.84 29.02 -5.65
N SER A 192 -2.65 27.75 -5.27
CA SER A 192 -1.31 27.15 -5.25
C SER A 192 -0.74 27.02 -6.67
N PRO A 193 0.60 27.08 -6.81
CA PRO A 193 1.26 26.97 -8.11
C PRO A 193 0.82 25.73 -8.90
N THR A 194 0.84 25.83 -10.23
CA THR A 194 0.56 24.70 -11.14
C THR A 194 1.67 23.66 -11.16
N THR A 195 2.66 23.75 -10.28
CA THR A 195 3.71 22.74 -10.14
C THR A 195 3.04 21.43 -9.75
N VAL A 196 3.19 20.42 -10.60
CA VAL A 196 2.61 19.10 -10.40
C VAL A 196 3.59 18.11 -9.76
N GLN A 197 4.85 18.52 -9.55
CA GLN A 197 5.90 17.70 -8.98
C GLN A 197 6.40 18.32 -7.68
N HIS A 198 6.22 17.60 -6.58
CA HIS A 198 6.63 18.05 -5.26
C HIS A 198 7.66 17.08 -4.66
N PRO A 199 8.94 17.46 -4.55
CA PRO A 199 9.92 16.60 -3.91
C PRO A 199 9.70 16.53 -2.40
N PHE A 200 9.95 15.35 -1.81
CA PHE A 200 10.11 15.20 -0.37
C PHE A 200 11.57 15.48 0.01
N LEU A 201 11.82 16.67 0.55
CA LEU A 201 13.11 17.13 1.05
C LEU A 201 13.16 17.07 2.58
N GLU A 202 12.00 17.14 3.23
CA GLU A 202 11.86 17.13 4.68
C GLU A 202 11.01 15.95 5.15
N LYS A 203 11.38 15.40 6.31
CA LYS A 203 10.63 14.32 6.97
C LYS A 203 9.14 14.66 7.13
N ALA A 204 8.81 15.90 7.49
CA ALA A 204 7.43 16.33 7.69
C ALA A 204 6.58 16.15 6.42
N GLN A 205 7.16 16.34 5.23
CA GLN A 205 6.44 16.20 3.96
C GLN A 205 6.00 14.75 3.72
N LEU A 206 6.90 13.77 3.90
CA LEU A 206 6.56 12.35 3.79
C LEU A 206 5.51 11.95 4.83
N ILE A 207 5.67 12.40 6.08
CA ILE A 207 4.76 12.07 7.18
C ILE A 207 3.37 12.65 6.96
N ASN A 208 3.27 13.88 6.49
CA ASN A 208 2.00 14.51 6.15
C ASN A 208 1.34 13.83 4.94
N TRP A 209 2.13 13.48 3.92
CA TRP A 209 1.61 12.75 2.76
C TRP A 209 1.08 11.37 3.15
N LEU A 210 1.86 10.58 3.89
CA LEU A 210 1.46 9.24 4.33
C LEU A 210 0.25 9.30 5.27
N GLY A 211 0.21 10.27 6.18
CA GLY A 211 -0.91 10.47 7.09
C GLY A 211 -2.19 10.88 6.37
N GLY A 212 -2.12 11.87 5.48
CA GLY A 212 -3.24 12.30 4.67
C GLY A 212 -3.75 11.20 3.73
N LEU A 213 -2.83 10.44 3.12
CA LEU A 213 -3.16 9.25 2.33
C LEU A 213 -3.91 8.22 3.18
N ALA A 214 -3.39 7.90 4.37
CA ALA A 214 -3.96 6.87 5.22
C ALA A 214 -5.35 7.27 5.73
N GLU A 215 -5.51 8.51 6.18
CA GLU A 215 -6.78 9.06 6.62
C GLU A 215 -7.82 9.08 5.49
N TYR A 216 -7.45 9.63 4.33
CA TYR A 216 -8.32 9.71 3.16
C TYR A 216 -8.79 8.33 2.70
N MET A 217 -7.87 7.36 2.60
CA MET A 217 -8.23 6.00 2.18
C MET A 217 -9.10 5.32 3.22
N SER A 218 -8.90 5.53 4.52
CA SER A 218 -9.81 5.00 5.55
C SER A 218 -11.23 5.50 5.34
N GLU A 219 -11.42 6.78 4.98
CA GLU A 219 -12.75 7.32 4.68
C GLU A 219 -13.35 6.71 3.40
N GLN A 220 -12.57 6.65 2.31
CA GLN A 220 -13.03 6.06 1.05
C GLN A 220 -13.40 4.58 1.20
N LEU A 221 -12.57 3.81 1.91
CA LEU A 221 -12.83 2.38 2.18
C LEU A 221 -14.04 2.20 3.10
N THR A 222 -14.28 3.10 4.04
CA THR A 222 -15.51 3.10 4.86
C THR A 222 -16.75 3.30 4.00
N LEU A 223 -16.70 4.24 3.05
CA LEU A 223 -17.81 4.47 2.13
C LEU A 223 -18.10 3.23 1.29
N VAL A 224 -17.06 2.58 0.76
CA VAL A 224 -17.18 1.33 0.00
C VAL A 224 -17.79 0.24 0.86
N ALA A 225 -17.24 -0.02 2.05
CA ALA A 225 -17.73 -1.05 2.98
C ALA A 225 -19.18 -0.83 3.43
N SER A 226 -19.58 0.42 3.65
CA SER A 226 -20.95 0.77 4.11
C SER A 226 -22.04 0.55 3.05
N LYS A 227 -21.66 0.47 1.77
CA LYS A 227 -22.58 0.37 0.62
C LYS A 227 -22.54 -1.00 -0.06
N GLY A 228 -21.82 -1.95 0.52
CA GLY A 228 -21.85 -3.35 0.09
C GLY A 228 -23.23 -3.97 0.30
N PRO A 229 -23.60 -5.02 -0.45
CA PRO A 229 -24.84 -5.73 -0.21
C PRO A 229 -24.91 -6.19 1.25
N ALA A 230 -26.04 -5.97 1.91
CA ALA A 230 -26.29 -6.54 3.23
C ALA A 230 -26.00 -8.05 3.17
N PRO A 231 -25.34 -8.64 4.19
CA PRO A 231 -25.07 -10.06 4.19
C PRO A 231 -26.40 -10.79 3.99
N VAL A 232 -26.51 -11.51 2.87
CA VAL A 232 -27.67 -12.35 2.60
C VAL A 232 -27.60 -13.46 3.63
N THR A 233 -28.39 -13.35 4.70
CA THR A 233 -28.59 -14.42 5.67
C THR A 233 -29.41 -15.53 5.01
N ASN A 234 -28.76 -16.30 4.14
CA ASN A 234 -29.22 -17.59 3.63
C ASN A 234 -28.53 -18.73 4.39
N GLU A 235 -28.24 -18.53 5.68
CA GLU A 235 -28.09 -19.69 6.55
C GLU A 235 -29.50 -20.20 6.85
N PRO A 236 -29.85 -21.45 6.50
CA PRO A 236 -31.08 -22.04 7.00
C PRO A 236 -31.01 -22.01 8.54
N ALA A 237 -32.14 -21.69 9.18
CA ALA A 237 -32.26 -21.80 10.62
C ALA A 237 -31.68 -23.16 11.05
N ILE A 238 -30.67 -23.14 11.91
CA ILE A 238 -30.05 -24.33 12.48
C ILE A 238 -31.21 -25.13 13.09
N ALA A 239 -31.55 -26.26 12.48
CA ALA A 239 -32.48 -27.19 13.07
C ALA A 239 -31.92 -27.59 14.43
N GLU A 240 -32.66 -27.31 15.51
CA GLU A 240 -32.32 -27.77 16.84
C GLU A 240 -32.06 -29.28 16.77
N PHE A 241 -30.84 -29.67 17.15
CA PHE A 241 -30.45 -31.05 17.30
C PHE A 241 -31.36 -31.72 18.34
N MET A 242 -32.27 -32.59 17.89
CA MET A 242 -33.02 -33.49 18.76
C MET A 242 -32.30 -34.85 18.80
N PRO A 243 -31.70 -35.26 19.92
CA PRO A 243 -31.11 -36.59 20.04
C PRO A 243 -32.21 -37.66 20.06
N ALA A 244 -31.98 -38.73 19.31
CA ALA A 244 -32.91 -39.84 19.12
C ALA A 244 -33.28 -40.55 20.44
N ARG A 245 -34.53 -41.01 20.51
CA ARG A 245 -34.96 -42.13 21.36
C ARG A 245 -35.45 -43.26 20.47
#